data_AF-A0A260Z799-F1
#
_entry.id   AF-A0A260Z799-F1
#
_cell.length_a   1.000
_cell.length_b   1.000
_cell.length_c   1.000
_cell.angle_alpha   90.00
_cell.angle_beta   90.00
_cell.angle_gamma   90.00
#
_symmetry.space_group_name_H-M   'P 1'
#
loop_
_entity.id
_entity.type
_entity.pdbx_description
1 polymer ?
#
loop_
_entity_poly.entity_id
_entity_poly.type
_entity_poly.pdbx_seq_one_letter_code
_entity_poly.pdbx_strand_id
1 'polypeptide(L)'
;MYYFSLFFFVAVISLILPDTYLAPNTEPVNVWYQFVLFFVSLLIFYTRGAYSFKNEDEPQRFIKCRNEMTVAYFYGISYAVTRFIITTTSRCLLALIVGYFSGNTVLTCFIDYNWVIFPAIIIFWFVRYGVRSILDENYYNMGNMWTSLIVTGLLELYHVWTGRLTSNFAYISYQETEVQQRVTA
;
A
#
# COMPACT_ATOMS: atom_id res chain seq x y z
N MET A 1 14.18 -7.81 -8.97
CA MET A 1 14.64 -6.68 -8.12
C MET A 1 13.78 -6.70 -6.87
N TYR A 2 14.37 -6.89 -5.69
CA TYR A 2 13.62 -7.04 -4.45
C TYR A 2 13.35 -5.69 -3.80
N TYR A 3 12.09 -5.30 -3.67
CA TYR A 3 11.70 -4.07 -2.99
C TYR A 3 10.43 -4.28 -2.15
N PHE A 4 10.21 -3.35 -1.22
CA PHE A 4 8.95 -3.24 -0.50
C PHE A 4 7.78 -2.92 -1.44
N SER A 5 6.55 -3.10 -0.96
CA SER A 5 5.34 -2.72 -1.69
C SER A 5 5.33 -1.22 -1.99
N LEU A 6 5.40 -0.86 -3.28
CA LEU A 6 5.25 0.53 -3.76
C LEU A 6 3.83 1.02 -3.52
N PHE A 7 2.83 0.15 -3.74
CA PHE A 7 1.44 0.42 -3.46
C PHE A 7 1.23 0.85 -2.02
N PHE A 8 1.87 0.18 -1.05
CA PHE A 8 1.78 0.57 0.36
C PHE A 8 2.21 2.03 0.57
N PHE A 9 3.37 2.44 0.06
CA PHE A 9 3.84 3.81 0.21
C PHE A 9 2.91 4.81 -0.46
N VAL A 10 2.44 4.51 -1.68
CA VAL A 10 1.49 5.37 -2.40
C VAL A 10 0.17 5.48 -1.62
N ALA A 11 -0.35 4.38 -1.08
CA ALA A 11 -1.58 4.37 -0.29
C ALA A 11 -1.44 5.17 1.00
N VAL A 12 -0.33 5.01 1.71
CA VAL A 12 -0.04 5.78 2.93
C VAL A 12 0.10 7.28 2.63
N ILE A 13 0.81 7.66 1.57
CA ILE A 13 0.92 9.06 1.13
C ILE A 13 -0.46 9.63 0.76
N SER A 14 -1.30 8.82 0.11
CA SER A 14 -2.66 9.25 -0.28
C SER A 14 -3.55 9.62 0.91
N LEU A 15 -3.30 9.07 2.10
CA LEU A 15 -4.05 9.40 3.32
C LEU A 15 -3.80 10.83 3.79
N ILE A 16 -2.58 11.35 3.57
CA ILE A 16 -2.12 12.67 4.06
C ILE A 16 -2.50 13.79 3.08
N LEU A 17 -2.84 13.44 1.84
CA LEU A 17 -3.11 14.46 0.83
C LEU A 17 -4.48 15.12 1.06
N PRO A 18 -4.55 16.47 0.99
CA PRO A 18 -5.76 17.21 1.22
C PRO A 18 -6.83 16.86 0.18
N ASP A 19 -8.09 16.83 0.63
CA ASP A 19 -9.24 16.78 -0.27
C ASP A 19 -9.47 18.18 -0.83
N THR A 20 -9.09 18.43 -2.08
CA THR A 20 -9.44 19.69 -2.78
C THR A 20 -10.91 19.69 -3.26
N TYR A 21 -11.80 18.98 -2.57
CA TYR A 21 -13.14 18.64 -3.07
C TYR A 21 -14.26 19.62 -2.71
N LEU A 22 -13.98 20.77 -2.11
CA LEU A 22 -15.02 21.71 -1.78
C LEU A 22 -14.77 22.98 -2.58
N ALA A 23 -15.43 23.11 -3.73
CA ALA A 23 -15.67 24.32 -4.53
C ALA A 23 -14.45 25.23 -4.87
N PRO A 24 -14.49 26.02 -5.95
CA PRO A 24 -13.40 26.94 -6.29
C PRO A 24 -13.08 28.02 -5.22
N ASN A 25 -13.81 28.07 -4.09
CA ASN A 25 -13.70 29.09 -3.05
C ASN A 25 -13.70 28.55 -1.60
N THR A 26 -13.50 27.26 -1.36
CA THR A 26 -13.47 26.75 0.03
C THR A 26 -12.03 26.55 0.47
N GLU A 27 -11.65 27.22 1.56
CA GLU A 27 -10.36 27.01 2.21
C GLU A 27 -10.15 25.51 2.49
N PRO A 28 -8.91 24.98 2.39
CA PRO A 28 -8.63 23.57 2.62
C PRO A 28 -9.17 23.12 3.98
N VAL A 29 -10.25 22.35 3.96
CA VAL A 29 -10.98 21.97 5.18
C VAL A 29 -10.21 20.84 5.89
N ASN A 30 -9.59 21.23 7.01
CA ASN A 30 -9.09 20.41 8.12
C ASN A 30 -8.25 19.17 7.79
N VAL A 31 -6.93 19.38 7.73
CA VAL A 31 -5.88 18.35 7.63
C VAL A 31 -5.82 17.42 8.86
N TRP A 32 -6.43 17.80 10.00
CA TRP A 32 -6.27 17.08 11.27
C TRP A 32 -6.74 15.62 11.22
N TYR A 33 -7.93 15.35 10.66
CA TYR A 33 -8.44 13.97 10.60
C TYR A 33 -7.59 13.08 9.68
N GLN A 34 -6.93 13.66 8.66
CA GLN A 34 -6.03 12.94 7.75
C GLN A 34 -4.77 12.48 8.49
N PHE A 35 -4.21 13.34 9.33
CA PHE A 35 -3.11 12.96 10.22
C PHE A 35 -3.53 11.91 11.23
N VAL A 36 -4.70 12.04 11.85
CA VAL A 36 -5.21 11.03 12.79
C VAL A 36 -5.35 9.67 12.09
N LEU A 37 -5.91 9.62 10.89
CA LEU A 37 -6.03 8.37 10.11
C LEU A 37 -4.67 7.79 9.74
N PHE A 38 -3.71 8.62 9.37
CA PHE A 38 -2.34 8.20 9.10
C PHE A 38 -1.69 7.58 10.34
N PHE A 39 -1.78 8.22 11.51
CA PHE A 39 -1.23 7.68 12.75
C PHE A 39 -1.92 6.39 13.21
N VAL A 40 -3.25 6.30 13.07
CA VAL A 40 -3.99 5.07 13.37
C VAL A 40 -3.54 3.95 12.43
N SER A 41 -3.37 4.23 11.13
CA SER A 41 -2.86 3.25 10.16
C SER A 41 -1.45 2.76 10.55
N LEU A 42 -0.55 3.67 10.95
CA LEU A 42 0.80 3.32 11.40
C LEU A 42 0.81 2.48 12.69
N LEU A 43 -0.07 2.78 13.65
CA LEU A 43 -0.19 2.01 14.89
C LEU A 43 -0.67 0.59 14.60
N ILE A 44 -1.68 0.43 13.75
CA ILE A 44 -2.18 -0.89 13.34
C ILE A 44 -1.09 -1.64 12.57
N PHE A 45 -0.40 -0.95 11.65
CA PHE A 45 0.73 -1.49 10.90
C PHE A 45 1.81 -2.04 11.83
N TYR A 46 2.26 -1.26 12.81
CA TYR A 46 3.34 -1.64 13.70
C TYR A 46 2.94 -2.81 14.61
N THR A 47 1.76 -2.72 15.23
CA THR A 47 1.26 -3.75 16.16
C THR A 47 1.04 -5.09 15.44
N ARG A 48 0.39 -5.08 14.27
CA ARG A 48 0.12 -6.29 13.50
C ARG A 48 1.41 -6.84 12.89
N GLY A 49 2.25 -5.97 12.35
CA GLY A 49 3.53 -6.35 11.76
C GLY A 49 4.47 -6.99 12.75
N ALA A 50 4.63 -6.42 13.95
CA ALA A 50 5.45 -7.00 15.02
C ALA A 50 4.93 -8.37 15.47
N TYR A 51 3.61 -8.55 15.56
CA TYR A 51 3.03 -9.85 15.88
C TYR A 51 3.37 -10.90 14.81
N SER A 52 3.19 -10.58 13.53
CA SER A 52 3.46 -11.53 12.45
C SER A 52 4.95 -11.83 12.30
N PHE A 53 5.82 -10.84 12.54
CA PHE A 53 7.27 -11.01 12.51
C PHE A 53 7.78 -12.04 13.53
N LYS A 54 7.11 -12.15 14.69
CA LYS A 54 7.48 -13.06 15.78
C LYS A 54 6.84 -14.46 15.68
N ASN A 55 5.64 -14.55 15.11
CA ASN A 55 4.80 -15.75 15.29
C ASN A 55 4.48 -16.52 13.99
N GLU A 56 4.82 -16.01 12.80
CA GLU A 56 4.44 -16.63 11.53
C GLU A 56 5.67 -17.22 10.80
N ASP A 57 6.14 -18.40 11.21
CA ASP A 57 7.32 -19.09 10.61
C ASP A 57 6.97 -20.22 9.64
N GLU A 58 5.69 -20.40 9.38
CA GLU A 58 5.20 -21.52 8.58
C GLU A 58 5.17 -21.20 7.07
N PRO A 59 5.34 -22.19 6.18
CA PRO A 59 5.23 -22.00 4.74
C PRO A 59 3.84 -21.49 4.30
N GLN A 60 2.81 -21.68 5.12
CA GLN A 60 1.46 -21.12 4.91
C GLN A 60 1.43 -19.59 4.98
N ARG A 61 2.43 -18.96 5.60
CA ARG A 61 2.54 -17.50 5.70
C ARG A 61 2.47 -16.83 4.33
N PHE A 62 3.18 -17.34 3.31
CA PHE A 62 3.15 -16.72 1.98
C PHE A 62 1.75 -16.74 1.35
N ILE A 63 0.96 -17.78 1.61
CA ILE A 63 -0.43 -17.87 1.14
C ILE A 63 -1.30 -16.84 1.85
N LYS A 64 -1.13 -16.71 3.18
CA LYS A 64 -1.81 -15.69 3.98
C LYS A 64 -1.45 -14.29 3.52
N CYS A 65 -0.16 -13.96 3.44
CA CYS A 65 0.36 -12.70 2.93
C CYS A 65 -0.16 -12.37 1.53
N ARG A 66 -0.19 -13.35 0.62
CA ARG A 66 -0.75 -13.19 -0.74
C ARG A 66 -2.21 -12.78 -0.71
N ASN A 67 -3.02 -13.45 0.12
CA ASN A 67 -4.46 -13.17 0.22
C ASN A 67 -4.70 -11.78 0.85
N GLU A 68 -3.98 -11.45 1.92
CA GLU A 68 -4.04 -10.15 2.60
C GLU A 68 -3.65 -9.01 1.64
N MET A 69 -2.56 -9.16 0.88
CA MET A 69 -2.14 -8.20 -0.16
C MET A 69 -3.17 -8.06 -1.28
N THR A 70 -3.73 -9.17 -1.73
CA THR A 70 -4.77 -9.17 -2.79
C THR A 70 -5.95 -8.30 -2.37
N VAL A 71 -6.45 -8.46 -1.14
CA VAL A 71 -7.54 -7.64 -0.60
C VAL A 71 -7.15 -6.16 -0.55
N ALA A 72 -5.94 -5.84 -0.07
CA ALA A 72 -5.46 -4.47 0.01
C ALA A 72 -5.37 -3.80 -1.38
N TYR A 73 -4.83 -4.50 -2.38
CA TYR A 73 -4.69 -3.97 -3.73
C TYR A 73 -6.04 -3.77 -4.42
N PHE A 74 -6.94 -4.76 -4.36
CA PHE A 74 -8.29 -4.60 -4.91
C PHE A 74 -9.01 -3.41 -4.28
N TYR A 75 -8.95 -3.29 -2.96
CA TYR A 75 -9.60 -2.19 -2.28
C TYR A 75 -9.00 -0.83 -2.68
N GLY A 76 -7.67 -0.70 -2.76
CA GLY A 76 -7.04 0.55 -3.18
C GLY A 76 -7.30 0.93 -4.64
N ILE A 77 -7.38 -0.06 -5.54
CA ILE A 77 -7.78 0.16 -6.93
C ILE A 77 -9.24 0.63 -6.99
N SER A 78 -10.15 -0.07 -6.31
CA SER A 78 -11.56 0.34 -6.22
C SER A 78 -11.70 1.73 -5.60
N TYR A 79 -10.95 2.02 -4.54
CA TYR A 79 -10.89 3.34 -3.92
C TYR A 79 -10.49 4.42 -4.92
N ALA A 80 -9.45 4.19 -5.72
CA ALA A 80 -8.99 5.16 -6.72
C ALA A 80 -10.02 5.40 -7.83
N VAL A 81 -10.80 4.37 -8.21
CA VAL A 81 -11.82 4.47 -9.27
C VAL A 81 -13.14 5.08 -8.78
N THR A 82 -13.56 4.74 -7.55
CA THR A 82 -14.92 5.04 -7.06
C THR A 82 -15.01 6.38 -6.31
N ARG A 83 -13.89 7.10 -6.18
CA ARG A 83 -13.82 8.34 -5.39
C ARG A 83 -14.59 9.52 -5.99
N PHE A 84 -15.14 9.40 -7.19
CA PHE A 84 -16.16 10.33 -7.68
C PHE A 84 -17.45 10.32 -6.83
N ILE A 85 -17.66 9.29 -5.99
CA ILE A 85 -18.93 9.06 -5.26
C ILE A 85 -18.74 8.99 -3.73
N ILE A 86 -17.53 8.82 -3.18
CA ILE A 86 -17.38 8.35 -1.78
C ILE A 86 -16.50 9.27 -0.89
N THR A 87 -17.08 9.58 0.27
CA THR A 87 -16.67 10.45 1.37
C THR A 87 -15.54 9.88 2.25
N THR A 88 -15.16 10.64 3.30
CA THR A 88 -14.23 10.34 4.40
C THR A 88 -14.22 8.87 4.86
N THR A 89 -15.37 8.18 4.83
CA THR A 89 -15.51 6.77 5.19
C THR A 89 -14.62 5.83 4.37
N SER A 90 -14.42 6.11 3.08
CA SER A 90 -13.54 5.30 2.21
C SER A 90 -12.06 5.46 2.55
N ARG A 91 -11.64 6.66 2.97
CA ARG A 91 -10.29 6.92 3.47
C ARG A 91 -10.05 6.16 4.79
N CYS A 92 -11.03 6.15 5.69
CA CYS A 92 -10.93 5.38 6.94
C CYS A 92 -10.75 3.90 6.66
N LEU A 93 -11.57 3.33 5.77
CA LEU A 93 -11.47 1.93 5.39
C LEU A 93 -10.15 1.61 4.69
N LEU A 94 -9.66 2.49 3.80
CA LEU A 94 -8.34 2.34 3.19
C LEU A 94 -7.24 2.33 4.25
N ALA A 95 -7.28 3.25 5.22
CA ALA A 95 -6.30 3.33 6.30
C ALA A 95 -6.27 2.06 7.17
N LEU A 96 -7.45 1.49 7.47
CA LEU A 96 -7.57 0.24 8.21
C LEU A 96 -7.06 -0.95 7.41
N ILE A 97 -7.44 -1.07 6.13
CA ILE A 97 -7.04 -2.18 5.27
C ILE A 97 -5.54 -2.15 5.00
N VAL A 98 -4.99 -0.98 4.66
CA VAL A 98 -3.55 -0.81 4.41
C VAL A 98 -2.75 -1.02 5.70
N GLY A 99 -3.21 -0.48 6.83
CA GLY A 99 -2.55 -0.69 8.12
C GLY A 99 -2.55 -2.16 8.55
N TYR A 100 -3.70 -2.83 8.45
CA TYR A 100 -3.87 -4.19 8.94
C TYR A 100 -3.27 -5.26 8.01
N PHE A 101 -3.57 -5.19 6.72
CA PHE A 101 -3.20 -6.26 5.78
C PHE A 101 -1.83 -6.04 5.16
N SER A 102 -1.47 -4.79 4.81
CA SER A 102 -0.16 -4.51 4.21
C SER A 102 0.98 -4.50 5.23
N GLY A 103 0.67 -4.28 6.52
CA GLY A 103 1.70 -4.21 7.56
C GLY A 103 2.40 -5.53 7.86
N ASN A 104 1.67 -6.63 7.86
CA ASN A 104 2.25 -7.97 7.94
C ASN A 104 3.26 -8.18 6.80
N THR A 105 2.84 -7.83 5.58
CA THR A 105 3.61 -8.18 4.39
C THR A 105 4.81 -7.29 4.14
N VAL A 106 4.72 -5.99 4.43
CA VAL A 106 5.87 -5.08 4.34
C VAL A 106 6.97 -5.49 5.32
N LEU A 107 6.62 -5.96 6.53
CA LEU A 107 7.61 -6.31 7.55
C LEU A 107 8.16 -7.73 7.45
N THR A 108 7.52 -8.63 6.70
CA THR A 108 7.96 -10.03 6.56
C THR A 108 8.42 -10.39 5.15
N CYS A 109 7.98 -9.66 4.11
CA CYS A 109 8.16 -10.05 2.72
C CYS A 109 8.70 -8.91 1.83
N PHE A 110 9.43 -9.29 0.78
CA PHE A 110 9.73 -8.48 -0.40
C PHE A 110 8.98 -9.00 -1.63
N ILE A 111 8.69 -8.08 -2.55
CA ILE A 111 8.19 -8.40 -3.89
C ILE A 111 9.39 -8.43 -4.85
N ASP A 112 9.54 -9.52 -5.59
CA ASP A 112 10.52 -9.60 -6.69
C ASP A 112 9.96 -8.95 -7.95
N TYR A 113 10.19 -7.64 -8.09
CA TYR A 113 9.84 -6.89 -9.29
C TYR A 113 10.70 -7.34 -10.47
N ASN A 114 10.03 -7.77 -11.54
CA ASN A 114 10.68 -8.13 -12.78
C ASN A 114 10.69 -6.94 -13.76
N TRP A 115 11.07 -7.22 -15.00
CA TRP A 115 11.08 -6.23 -16.09
C TRP A 115 9.72 -5.58 -16.36
N VAL A 116 8.59 -6.13 -15.88
CA VAL A 116 7.22 -5.57 -16.03
C VAL A 116 7.06 -4.26 -15.27
N ILE A 117 7.96 -3.92 -14.35
CA ILE A 117 7.98 -2.59 -13.73
C ILE A 117 8.21 -1.46 -14.76
N PHE A 118 9.01 -1.70 -15.79
CA PHE A 118 9.30 -0.70 -16.83
C PHE A 118 8.06 -0.31 -17.66
N PRO A 119 7.29 -1.25 -18.24
CA PRO A 119 6.04 -0.90 -18.91
C PRO A 119 5.02 -0.29 -17.94
N ALA A 120 4.99 -0.71 -16.66
CA ALA A 120 4.12 -0.07 -15.67
C ALA A 120 4.48 1.40 -15.42
N ILE A 121 5.77 1.75 -15.35
CA ILE A 121 6.24 3.14 -15.25
C ILE A 121 5.83 3.94 -16.50
N ILE A 122 5.96 3.35 -17.69
CA ILE A 122 5.54 4.00 -18.94
C ILE A 122 4.03 4.28 -18.93
N ILE A 123 3.22 3.26 -18.59
CA ILE A 123 1.76 3.40 -18.47
C ILE A 123 1.41 4.47 -17.45
N PHE A 124 2.09 4.50 -16.29
CA PHE A 124 1.89 5.53 -15.28
C PHE A 124 2.03 6.94 -15.86
N TRP A 125 3.09 7.21 -16.62
CA TRP A 125 3.30 8.52 -17.25
C TRP A 125 2.22 8.86 -18.29
N PHE A 126 1.82 7.91 -19.12
CA PHE A 126 0.76 8.12 -20.11
C PHE A 126 -0.60 8.39 -19.45
N VAL A 127 -0.99 7.57 -18.47
CA VAL A 127 -2.25 7.75 -17.75
C VAL A 127 -2.22 9.07 -16.98
N ARG A 128 -1.10 9.41 -16.33
CA ARG A 128 -0.93 10.68 -15.63
C ARG A 128 -1.12 11.88 -16.57
N TYR A 129 -0.55 11.82 -17.77
CA TYR A 129 -0.70 12.87 -18.77
C TYR A 129 -2.16 12.98 -19.23
N GLY A 130 -2.83 11.86 -19.52
CA GLY A 130 -4.24 11.84 -19.89
C GLY A 130 -5.14 12.40 -18.78
N VAL A 131 -4.91 12.01 -17.53
CA VAL A 131 -5.63 12.51 -16.35
C VAL A 131 -5.46 14.04 -16.23
N ARG A 132 -4.25 14.56 -16.38
CA ARG A 132 -3.99 16.01 -16.36
C ARG A 132 -4.66 16.78 -17.50
N SER A 133 -4.91 16.15 -18.64
CA SER A 133 -5.60 16.80 -19.76
C SER A 133 -7.10 16.99 -19.53
N ILE A 134 -7.69 16.27 -18.56
CA ILE A 134 -9.13 16.26 -18.28
C ILE A 134 -9.45 17.02 -16.98
N LEU A 135 -8.57 16.94 -15.98
CA LEU A 135 -8.76 17.56 -14.67
C LEU A 135 -8.27 19.01 -14.64
N ASP A 136 -8.90 19.86 -13.81
CA ASP A 136 -8.35 21.19 -13.53
C ASP A 136 -7.04 21.08 -12.71
N GLU A 137 -6.22 22.13 -12.75
CA GLU A 137 -4.90 22.17 -12.10
C GLU A 137 -4.95 21.84 -10.60
N ASN A 138 -6.00 22.28 -9.92
CA ASN A 138 -6.25 22.02 -8.50
C ASN A 138 -6.40 20.53 -8.15
N TYR A 139 -6.65 19.68 -9.15
CA TYR A 139 -6.86 18.24 -8.98
C TYR A 139 -5.68 17.39 -9.49
N TYR A 140 -4.61 18.00 -9.98
CA TYR A 140 -3.47 17.26 -10.53
C TYR A 140 -2.80 16.35 -9.50
N ASN A 141 -2.64 16.81 -8.26
CA ASN A 141 -2.02 15.99 -7.21
C ASN A 141 -2.88 14.77 -6.86
N MET A 142 -4.19 14.96 -6.82
CA MET A 142 -5.15 13.90 -6.57
C MET A 142 -5.17 12.88 -7.72
N GLY A 143 -5.25 13.36 -8.97
CA GLY A 143 -5.19 12.52 -10.16
C GLY A 143 -3.91 11.70 -10.24
N ASN A 144 -2.75 12.31 -9.97
CA ASN A 144 -1.46 11.60 -9.94
C ASN A 144 -1.47 10.43 -8.94
N MET A 145 -2.12 10.61 -7.78
CA MET A 145 -2.16 9.60 -6.71
C MET A 145 -3.10 8.46 -7.05
N TRP A 146 -4.24 8.75 -7.66
CA TRP A 146 -5.14 7.73 -8.18
C TRP A 146 -4.47 6.88 -9.25
N THR A 147 -3.82 7.54 -10.22
CA THR A 147 -3.06 6.85 -11.24
C THR A 147 -1.96 6.00 -10.63
N SER A 148 -1.26 6.51 -9.61
CA SER A 148 -0.23 5.77 -8.89
C SER A 148 -0.83 4.51 -8.24
N LEU A 149 -1.90 4.65 -7.46
CA LEU A 149 -2.58 3.54 -6.78
C LEU A 149 -3.04 2.43 -7.73
N ILE A 150 -3.63 2.81 -8.85
CA ILE A 150 -4.11 1.86 -9.86
C ILE A 150 -2.94 1.12 -10.48
N VAL A 151 -1.92 1.84 -10.93
CA VAL A 151 -0.78 1.23 -11.64
C VAL A 151 0.06 0.37 -10.71
N THR A 152 0.42 0.86 -9.52
CA THR A 152 1.19 0.08 -8.54
C THR A 152 0.37 -1.09 -7.99
N GLY A 153 -0.94 -0.88 -7.77
CA GLY A 153 -1.84 -1.94 -7.30
C GLY A 153 -1.96 -3.08 -8.30
N LEU A 154 -2.16 -2.78 -9.59
CA LEU A 154 -2.22 -3.79 -10.65
C LEU A 154 -0.87 -4.50 -10.85
N LEU A 155 0.22 -3.74 -10.82
CA LEU A 155 1.58 -4.29 -10.94
C LEU A 155 1.86 -5.29 -9.81
N GLU A 156 1.61 -4.90 -8.57
CA GLU A 156 1.90 -5.76 -7.42
C GLU A 156 0.92 -6.92 -7.29
N LEU A 157 -0.35 -6.73 -7.69
CA LEU A 157 -1.31 -7.82 -7.79
C LEU A 157 -0.80 -8.92 -8.74
N TYR A 158 -0.27 -8.54 -9.90
CA TYR A 158 0.37 -9.48 -10.83
C TYR A 158 1.55 -10.22 -10.19
N HIS A 159 2.44 -9.52 -9.48
CA HIS A 159 3.60 -10.14 -8.84
C HIS A 159 3.20 -11.10 -7.70
N VAL A 160 2.23 -10.70 -6.90
CA VAL A 160 1.71 -11.48 -5.78
C VAL A 160 0.99 -12.74 -6.27
N TRP A 161 0.24 -12.65 -7.37
CA TRP A 161 -0.43 -13.79 -7.98
C TRP A 161 0.50 -14.73 -8.74
N THR A 162 1.60 -14.21 -9.30
CA THR A 162 2.65 -15.04 -9.92
C THR A 162 3.61 -15.66 -8.90
N GLY A 163 3.35 -15.51 -7.61
CA GLY A 163 4.14 -16.14 -6.55
C GLY A 163 5.50 -15.49 -6.31
N ARG A 164 5.70 -14.23 -6.70
CA ARG A 164 6.97 -13.51 -6.59
C ARG A 164 7.17 -12.85 -5.21
N LEU A 165 6.70 -13.50 -4.16
CA LEU A 165 6.91 -13.08 -2.78
C LEU A 165 8.12 -13.82 -2.20
N THR A 166 8.98 -13.07 -1.52
CA THR A 166 10.19 -13.59 -0.88
C THR A 166 10.27 -13.06 0.54
N SER A 167 10.92 -13.78 1.47
CA SER A 167 11.14 -13.27 2.82
C SER A 167 12.05 -12.05 2.78
N ASN A 168 11.78 -11.04 3.61
CA ASN A 168 12.71 -9.91 3.71
C ASN A 168 13.95 -10.25 4.54
N PHE A 169 15.04 -9.50 4.35
CA PHE A 169 16.32 -9.77 5.01
C PHE A 169 16.24 -9.63 6.54
N ALA A 170 15.48 -8.64 7.03
CA ALA A 170 15.31 -8.41 8.47
C ALA A 170 14.67 -9.62 9.16
N TYR A 171 13.62 -10.17 8.56
CA TYR A 171 12.91 -11.34 9.04
C TYR A 171 13.80 -12.59 9.01
N ILE A 172 14.55 -12.80 7.92
CA ILE A 172 15.50 -13.93 7.85
C ILE A 172 16.51 -13.84 9.00
N SER A 173 17.10 -12.67 9.24
CA SER A 173 18.08 -12.48 10.32
C SER A 173 17.51 -12.71 11.72
N TYR A 174 16.25 -12.33 11.94
CA TYR A 174 15.55 -12.57 13.21
C TYR A 174 15.34 -14.06 13.44
N GLN A 175 14.90 -14.77 12.41
CA GLN A 175 14.67 -16.22 12.45
C GLN A 175 15.94 -17.01 12.71
N GLU A 176 17.05 -16.65 12.06
CA GLU A 176 18.35 -17.27 12.31
C GLU A 176 18.79 -17.07 13.77
N THR A 177 18.55 -15.87 14.32
CA THR A 177 18.88 -15.56 15.73
C THR A 177 18.01 -16.36 16.70
N GLU A 178 16.70 -16.48 16.45
CA GLU A 178 15.80 -17.29 17.28
C GLU A 178 16.17 -18.77 17.25
N VAL A 179 16.46 -19.32 16.07
CA VAL A 179 16.91 -20.72 15.92
C VAL A 179 18.20 -20.94 16.69
N GLN A 180 19.17 -20.04 16.56
CA GLN A 180 20.43 -20.14 17.28
C GLN A 180 20.23 -20.11 18.80
N GLN A 181 19.38 -19.21 19.31
CA GLN A 181 19.04 -19.15 20.74
C GLN A 181 18.40 -20.43 21.26
N ARG A 182 17.50 -21.07 20.49
CA ARG A 182 16.87 -22.35 20.86
C ARG A 182 17.85 -23.52 20.86
N VAL A 183 18.88 -23.49 20.02
CA VAL A 183 19.92 -24.54 19.96
C VAL A 183 20.94 -24.39 21.11
N THR A 184 21.18 -23.16 21.57
CA THR A 184 22.13 -22.87 22.65
C THR A 184 21.54 -22.93 24.06
N ALA A 185 20.21 -23.00 24.19
CA ALA A 185 19.48 -23.08 25.45
C ALA A 185 19.24 -24.54 25.86
#